data_AF-A0A954X1T4-F1
#
_entry.id   AF-A0A954X1T4-F1
#
_cell.length_a   1.000
_cell.length_b   1.000
_cell.length_c   1.000
_cell.angle_alpha   90.00
_cell.angle_beta   90.00
_cell.angle_gamma   90.00
#
_symmetry.space_group_name_H-M   'P 1'
#
loop_
_entity.id
_entity.type
_entity.pdbx_description
1 polymer ?
#
loop_
_entity_poly.entity_id
_entity_poly.type
_entity_poly.pdbx_seq_one_letter_code
_entity_poly.pdbx_strand_id
1 'polypeptide(L)'
;MSDTNRRDFLNTSGRLACAFTIGGVGATLARRACSQDTWAIVPNQCVNIKLGVTGAENVCEACATSCVLPLSAVRAVNDHSQCGRCCICPAYFDVMSPVGPDGLPTKKLCPQDAIQRTAIGEVEEYDPLNNFYEYTIDEEKCNDNGRCVM
;
A
#
# COMPACT_ATOMS: atom_id res chain seq x y z
N MET A 1 -66.24 -17.46 5.61
CA MET A 1 -65.19 -16.46 5.89
C MET A 1 -64.97 -16.47 7.39
N SER A 2 -63.86 -17.03 7.86
CA SER A 2 -63.57 -17.13 9.29
C SER A 2 -63.29 -15.72 9.83
N ASP A 3 -64.13 -15.26 10.76
CA ASP A 3 -63.92 -14.00 11.48
C ASP A 3 -62.56 -14.06 12.18
N THR A 4 -61.61 -13.29 11.65
CA THR A 4 -60.28 -13.19 12.27
C THR A 4 -60.46 -12.39 13.56
N ASN A 5 -60.34 -13.07 14.70
CA ASN A 5 -60.42 -12.42 16.01
C ASN A 5 -59.30 -11.37 16.11
N ARG A 6 -59.59 -10.18 16.65
CA ARG A 6 -58.59 -9.11 16.86
C ARG A 6 -57.35 -9.62 17.59
N ARG A 7 -57.51 -10.58 18.51
CA ARG A 7 -56.38 -11.24 19.19
C ARG A 7 -55.51 -12.07 18.25
N ASP A 8 -56.09 -12.80 17.30
CA ASP A 8 -55.33 -13.62 16.35
C ASP A 8 -54.60 -12.75 15.34
N PHE A 9 -55.20 -11.64 14.91
CA PHE A 9 -54.52 -10.65 14.09
C PHE A 9 -53.29 -10.07 14.80
N LEU A 10 -53.44 -9.62 16.06
CA LEU A 10 -52.34 -9.07 16.86
C LEU A 10 -51.25 -10.11 17.16
N ASN A 11 -51.62 -11.35 17.48
CA ASN A 11 -50.64 -12.42 17.73
C ASN A 11 -49.86 -12.78 16.46
N THR A 12 -50.54 -12.85 15.31
CA THR A 12 -49.90 -13.21 14.04
C THR A 12 -48.98 -12.10 13.56
N SER A 13 -49.42 -10.85 13.61
CA SER A 13 -48.61 -9.69 13.24
C SER A 13 -47.42 -9.50 14.18
N GLY A 14 -47.58 -9.70 15.49
CA GLY A 14 -46.47 -9.68 16.45
C GLY A 14 -45.42 -10.75 16.18
N ARG A 15 -45.84 -11.99 15.88
CA ARG A 15 -44.92 -13.08 15.53
C ARG A 15 -44.17 -12.81 14.24
N LEU A 16 -44.86 -12.29 13.21
CA LEU A 16 -44.23 -11.91 11.95
C LEU A 16 -43.23 -10.77 12.16
N ALA A 17 -43.58 -9.74 12.94
CA ALA A 17 -42.67 -8.65 13.26
C ALA A 17 -41.40 -9.15 13.95
N CYS A 18 -41.51 -10.02 14.95
CA CYS A 18 -40.36 -10.64 15.61
C CYS A 18 -39.52 -11.52 14.66
N ALA A 19 -40.16 -12.30 13.80
CA ALA A 19 -39.45 -13.13 12.83
C ALA A 19 -38.67 -12.27 11.82
N PHE A 20 -39.27 -11.18 11.33
CA PHE A 20 -38.62 -10.24 10.42
C PHE A 20 -37.44 -9.50 11.08
N THR A 21 -37.59 -9.07 12.33
CA THR A 21 -36.49 -8.37 13.03
C THR A 21 -35.33 -9.31 13.32
N ILE A 22 -35.58 -10.50 13.84
CA ILE A 22 -34.53 -11.50 14.10
C ILE A 22 -33.88 -11.94 12.79
N GLY A 23 -34.67 -12.23 11.76
CA GLY A 23 -34.16 -12.61 10.44
C GLY A 23 -33.31 -11.51 9.80
N GLY A 24 -33.75 -10.24 9.88
CA GLY A 24 -33.03 -9.10 9.34
C GLY A 24 -31.70 -8.83 10.06
N VAL A 25 -31.69 -8.91 11.40
CA VAL A 25 -30.47 -8.78 12.20
C VAL A 25 -29.52 -9.96 11.93
N GLY A 26 -30.03 -11.19 11.88
CA GLY A 26 -29.23 -12.37 11.56
C GLY A 26 -28.59 -12.27 10.17
N ALA A 27 -29.34 -11.85 9.15
CA ALA A 27 -28.83 -11.70 7.79
C ALA A 27 -27.77 -10.59 7.67
N THR A 28 -27.93 -9.46 8.35
CA THR A 28 -26.95 -8.37 8.33
C THR A 28 -25.66 -8.75 9.05
N LEU A 29 -25.75 -9.43 10.20
CA LEU A 29 -24.58 -9.95 10.91
C LEU A 29 -23.85 -11.03 10.11
N ALA A 30 -24.57 -11.95 9.47
CA ALA A 30 -23.96 -12.97 8.61
C ALA A 30 -23.20 -12.34 7.42
N ARG A 31 -23.77 -11.31 6.78
CA ARG A 31 -23.07 -10.56 5.71
C ARG A 31 -21.79 -9.90 6.21
N ARG A 32 -21.80 -9.31 7.41
CA ARG A 32 -20.59 -8.71 8.00
C ARG A 32 -19.57 -9.76 8.42
N ALA A 33 -19.98 -10.89 8.97
CA ALA A 33 -19.07 -11.97 9.34
C ALA A 33 -18.37 -12.60 8.12
N CYS A 34 -19.04 -12.62 6.97
CA CYS A 34 -18.46 -13.05 5.70
C CYS A 34 -17.74 -11.92 4.94
N SER A 35 -17.79 -10.69 5.42
CA SER A 35 -16.98 -9.59 4.90
C SER A 35 -15.52 -9.87 5.23
N GLN A 36 -14.69 -10.01 4.20
CA GLN A 36 -13.25 -9.88 4.42
C GLN A 36 -12.95 -8.41 4.60
N ASP A 37 -12.90 -7.96 5.86
CA ASP A 37 -12.52 -6.60 6.19
C ASP A 37 -11.03 -6.42 5.85
N THR A 38 -10.77 -5.80 4.69
CA THR A 38 -9.42 -5.39 4.28
C THR A 38 -9.14 -4.00 4.79
N TRP A 39 -8.02 -3.82 5.50
CA TRP A 39 -7.50 -2.50 5.79
C TRP A 39 -6.92 -1.92 4.49
N ALA A 40 -7.57 -0.87 3.96
CA ALA A 40 -7.11 -0.19 2.76
C ALA A 40 -6.58 1.20 3.11
N ILE A 41 -5.39 1.54 2.63
CA ILE A 41 -4.88 2.91 2.64
C ILE A 41 -5.50 3.65 1.47
N VAL A 42 -5.93 4.90 1.68
CA VAL A 42 -6.29 5.81 0.59
C VAL A 42 -5.00 6.45 0.05
N PRO A 43 -4.50 6.05 -1.14
CA PRO A 43 -3.13 6.41 -1.53
C PRO A 43 -2.91 7.92 -1.60
N ASN A 44 -3.85 8.67 -2.17
CA ASN A 44 -3.77 10.14 -2.31
C ASN A 44 -3.73 10.94 -1.00
N GLN A 45 -3.95 10.28 0.15
CA GLN A 45 -3.79 10.88 1.47
C GLN A 45 -2.43 10.56 2.11
N CYS A 46 -1.69 9.58 1.58
CA CYS A 46 -0.34 9.27 2.03
C CYS A 46 0.57 10.46 1.76
N VAL A 47 1.20 10.99 2.82
CA VAL A 47 2.10 12.13 2.72
C VAL A 47 3.33 11.81 1.88
N ASN A 48 3.80 10.56 1.89
CA ASN A 48 4.94 10.14 1.09
C ASN A 48 4.66 10.19 -0.42
N ILE A 49 3.40 10.13 -0.88
CA ILE A 49 3.09 10.23 -2.32
C ILE A 49 2.72 11.64 -2.78
N LYS A 50 2.58 12.59 -1.85
CA LYS A 50 2.14 13.95 -2.18
C LYS A 50 3.31 14.73 -2.78
N LEU A 51 3.07 15.25 -3.98
CA LEU A 51 3.96 16.21 -4.64
C LEU A 51 4.31 17.37 -3.67
N GLY A 52 5.61 17.61 -3.49
CA GLY A 52 6.14 18.66 -2.60
C GLY A 52 6.67 18.17 -1.26
N VAL A 53 6.50 16.89 -0.91
CA VAL A 53 7.21 16.26 0.20
C VAL A 53 8.47 15.60 -0.36
N THR A 54 9.55 16.37 -0.42
CA THR A 54 10.85 15.91 -0.93
C THR A 54 11.89 15.90 0.19
N GLY A 55 12.84 14.98 0.11
CA GLY A 55 13.96 14.87 1.06
C GLY A 55 13.74 13.77 2.09
N ALA A 56 14.76 12.93 2.29
CA ALA A 56 14.71 11.75 3.15
C ALA A 56 14.32 12.04 4.62
N GLU A 57 14.46 13.30 5.05
CA GLU A 57 14.08 13.82 6.36
C GLU A 57 12.56 14.00 6.55
N ASN A 58 11.79 14.15 5.46
CA ASN A 58 10.36 14.43 5.49
C ASN A 58 9.49 13.18 5.29
N VAL A 59 10.07 11.98 5.37
CA VAL A 59 9.34 10.72 5.19
C VAL A 59 8.54 10.35 6.44
N CYS A 60 7.28 9.99 6.24
CA CYS A 60 6.45 9.35 7.27
C CYS A 60 6.67 7.84 7.30
N GLU A 61 7.03 7.30 8.47
CA GLU A 61 7.25 5.86 8.70
C GLU A 61 6.21 5.24 9.64
N ALA A 62 5.15 5.98 10.01
CA ALA A 62 4.17 5.55 11.00
C ALA A 62 3.54 4.19 10.65
N CYS A 63 3.29 3.94 9.37
CA CYS A 63 2.77 2.66 8.89
C CYS A 63 3.70 1.49 9.20
N ALA A 64 5.02 1.67 9.20
CA ALA A 64 5.99 0.62 9.52
C ALA A 64 6.28 0.52 11.02
N THR A 65 6.38 1.64 11.73
CA THR A 65 6.70 1.62 13.17
C THR A 65 5.50 1.26 14.05
N SER A 66 4.29 1.53 13.59
CA SER A 66 3.05 1.31 14.35
C SER A 66 2.17 0.21 13.76
N CYS A 67 2.65 -0.50 12.73
CA CYS A 67 1.90 -1.62 12.17
C CYS A 67 1.71 -2.73 13.22
N VAL A 68 0.51 -3.29 13.27
CA VAL A 68 0.25 -4.54 14.00
C VAL A 68 0.62 -5.78 13.17
N LEU A 69 0.87 -5.60 11.87
CA LEU A 69 1.28 -6.65 10.94
C LEU A 69 2.79 -6.60 10.69
N PRO A 70 3.44 -7.75 10.44
CA PRO A 70 4.88 -7.80 10.15
C PRO A 70 5.27 -7.09 8.85
N LEU A 71 4.36 -7.03 7.88
CA LEU A 71 4.47 -6.23 6.66
C LEU A 71 3.62 -4.97 6.83
N SER A 72 4.21 -3.81 6.54
CA SER A 72 3.50 -2.53 6.59
C SER A 72 2.57 -2.36 5.39
N ALA A 73 1.62 -1.43 5.53
CA ALA A 73 0.59 -1.20 4.52
C ALA A 73 1.07 -0.35 3.32
N VAL A 74 2.30 0.18 3.34
CA VAL A 74 2.84 1.04 2.26
C VAL A 74 4.03 0.36 1.59
N ARG A 75 3.78 -0.17 0.39
CA ARG A 75 4.80 -0.80 -0.45
C ARG A 75 4.99 -0.01 -1.74
N ALA A 76 6.25 0.18 -2.14
CA ALA A 76 6.56 0.64 -3.48
C ALA A 76 6.33 -0.51 -4.47
N VAL A 77 5.56 -0.27 -5.53
CA VAL A 77 5.47 -1.17 -6.67
C VAL A 77 5.94 -0.40 -7.89
N ASN A 78 6.87 -0.97 -8.63
CA ASN A 78 7.36 -0.34 -9.85
C ASN A 78 6.27 -0.40 -10.92
N ASP A 79 5.78 0.76 -11.36
CA ASP A 79 4.99 0.84 -12.58
C ASP A 79 5.94 0.89 -13.78
N HIS A 80 6.27 -0.29 -14.30
CA HIS A 80 7.20 -0.44 -15.42
C HIS A 80 6.77 0.33 -16.68
N SER A 81 5.48 0.65 -16.83
CA SER A 81 4.99 1.43 -17.97
C SER A 81 5.37 2.92 -17.89
N GLN A 82 5.62 3.42 -16.67
CA GLN A 82 6.00 4.81 -16.39
C GLN A 82 7.46 4.94 -15.93
N CYS A 83 8.16 3.83 -15.71
CA CYS A 83 9.53 3.83 -15.24
C CYS A 83 10.52 4.21 -16.35
N GLY A 84 11.28 5.30 -16.12
CA GLY A 84 12.34 5.76 -17.04
C GLY A 84 13.62 4.91 -17.02
N ARG A 85 13.75 3.92 -16.12
CA ARG A 85 14.95 3.07 -15.96
C ARG A 85 16.25 3.88 -15.81
N CYS A 86 16.16 5.00 -15.11
CA CYS A 86 17.23 5.99 -14.97
C CYS A 86 18.46 5.39 -14.28
N CYS A 87 19.66 5.83 -14.68
CA CYS A 87 20.88 5.52 -13.94
C CYS A 87 20.85 6.04 -12.49
N ILE A 88 20.33 7.26 -12.31
CA ILE A 88 20.08 7.88 -11.02
C ILE A 88 18.57 7.90 -10.79
N CYS A 89 18.07 6.94 -10.02
CA CYS A 89 16.67 6.87 -9.63
C CYS A 89 16.47 7.59 -8.28
N PRO A 90 15.61 8.63 -8.20
CA PRO A 90 15.37 9.36 -6.96
C PRO A 90 14.61 8.52 -5.91
N ALA A 91 13.94 7.44 -6.32
CA ALA A 91 13.33 6.47 -5.40
C ALA A 91 14.35 5.46 -4.83
N TYR A 92 15.55 5.38 -5.41
CA TYR A 92 16.63 4.50 -4.96
C TYR A 92 17.70 5.26 -4.17
N PHE A 93 18.15 6.39 -4.70
CA PHE A 93 19.20 7.23 -4.13
C PHE A 93 18.62 8.45 -3.43
N ASP A 94 19.23 8.84 -2.32
CA ASP A 94 19.07 10.17 -1.76
C ASP A 94 19.84 11.15 -2.66
N VAL A 95 19.15 11.77 -3.61
CA VAL A 95 19.75 12.68 -4.60
C VAL A 95 20.37 13.94 -4.00
N MET A 96 20.10 14.22 -2.72
CA MET A 96 20.70 15.32 -1.97
C MET A 96 21.97 14.90 -1.23
N SER A 97 22.33 13.62 -1.26
CA SER A 97 23.55 13.11 -0.63
C SER A 97 24.82 13.44 -1.44
N PRO A 98 26.01 13.40 -0.82
CA PRO A 98 27.26 13.57 -1.54
C PRO A 98 27.41 12.56 -2.68
N VAL A 99 28.05 12.99 -3.76
CA VAL A 99 28.32 12.15 -4.94
C VAL A 99 29.64 11.42 -4.76
N GLY A 100 29.65 10.13 -5.08
CA GLY A 100 30.82 9.26 -5.00
C GLY A 100 31.76 9.43 -6.20
N PRO A 101 32.90 8.71 -6.20
CA PRO A 101 33.84 8.72 -7.32
C PRO A 101 33.26 8.20 -8.64
N ASP A 102 32.18 7.41 -8.57
CA ASP A 102 31.42 6.85 -9.67
C ASP A 102 30.36 7.82 -10.25
N GLY A 103 30.24 9.02 -9.69
CA GLY A 103 29.25 10.01 -10.12
C GLY A 103 27.83 9.74 -9.62
N LEU A 104 27.65 8.76 -8.71
CA LEU A 104 26.36 8.41 -8.14
C LEU A 104 26.19 8.97 -6.71
N PRO A 105 24.97 9.27 -6.26
CA PRO A 105 24.74 9.62 -4.86
C PRO A 105 25.15 8.46 -3.94
N THR A 106 25.83 8.77 -2.84
CA THR A 106 26.43 7.78 -1.94
C THR A 106 25.44 7.10 -1.02
N LYS A 107 24.27 7.69 -0.80
CA LYS A 107 23.28 7.20 0.16
C LYS A 107 22.04 6.65 -0.56
N LYS A 108 21.60 5.46 -0.13
CA LYS A 108 20.35 4.83 -0.57
C LYS A 108 19.18 5.29 0.31
N LEU A 109 17.98 5.37 -0.26
CA LEU A 109 16.76 5.71 0.48
C LEU A 109 16.23 4.54 1.31
N CYS A 110 16.36 3.31 0.81
CA CYS A 110 15.88 2.12 1.51
C CYS A 110 16.89 1.70 2.59
N PRO A 111 16.56 1.79 3.90
CA PRO A 111 17.48 1.42 4.98
C PRO A 111 17.75 -0.09 5.04
N GLN A 112 16.83 -0.91 4.53
CA GLN A 112 16.99 -2.37 4.45
C GLN A 112 17.78 -2.83 3.22
N ASP A 113 18.17 -1.89 2.34
CA ASP A 113 18.77 -2.18 1.04
C ASP A 113 17.97 -3.23 0.23
N ALA A 114 16.64 -3.14 0.31
CA ALA A 114 15.72 -4.08 -0.33
C ALA A 114 15.57 -3.84 -1.84
N ILE A 115 16.06 -2.73 -2.38
CA ILE A 115 15.95 -2.43 -3.81
C ILE A 115 17.22 -2.93 -4.50
N GLN A 116 17.06 -3.84 -5.44
CA GLN A 116 18.14 -4.33 -6.29
C GLN A 116 18.20 -3.51 -7.57
N ARG A 117 19.40 -3.04 -7.91
CA ARG A 117 19.67 -2.25 -9.12
C ARG A 117 20.50 -3.08 -10.09
N THR A 118 19.93 -3.37 -11.24
CA THR A 118 20.56 -4.22 -12.27
C THR A 118 20.67 -3.44 -13.57
N ALA A 119 21.86 -3.41 -14.18
CA ALA A 119 22.03 -2.81 -15.51
C ALA A 119 21.29 -3.66 -16.55
N ILE A 120 20.58 -3.02 -17.47
CA ILE A 120 19.83 -3.68 -18.53
C ILE A 120 20.18 -3.08 -19.89
N GLY A 121 20.18 -3.91 -20.93
CA GLY A 121 20.57 -3.53 -22.29
C GLY A 121 22.08 -3.65 -22.53
N GLU A 122 22.54 -3.01 -23.62
CA GLU A 122 23.96 -2.90 -23.92
C GLU A 122 24.61 -1.88 -22.98
N VAL A 123 25.65 -2.31 -22.28
CA VAL A 123 26.37 -1.46 -21.32
C VAL A 123 27.49 -0.74 -22.06
N GLU A 124 27.39 0.58 -22.14
CA GLU A 124 28.50 1.41 -22.61
C GLU A 124 29.56 1.52 -21.51
N GLU A 125 30.70 0.82 -21.69
CA GLU A 125 31.80 0.82 -20.71
C GLU A 125 32.45 2.21 -20.55
N TYR A 126 32.42 3.02 -21.62
CA TYR A 126 32.98 4.36 -21.64
C TYR A 126 32.03 5.45 -21.10
N ASP A 127 30.73 5.17 -21.01
CA ASP A 127 29.73 6.07 -20.40
C ASP A 127 28.77 5.29 -19.50
N PRO A 128 29.22 4.89 -18.29
CA PRO A 128 28.40 4.10 -17.39
C PRO A 128 27.12 4.82 -16.93
N LEU A 129 27.07 6.15 -17.04
CA LEU A 129 25.94 6.98 -16.63
C LEU A 129 24.82 7.02 -17.68
N ASN A 130 25.11 6.68 -18.93
CA ASN A 130 24.14 6.59 -20.03
C ASN A 130 23.43 5.22 -20.10
N ASN A 131 23.66 4.33 -19.12
CA ASN A 131 23.02 3.02 -19.09
C ASN A 131 21.63 3.03 -18.44
N PHE A 132 20.81 2.08 -18.85
CA PHE A 132 19.51 1.82 -18.25
C PHE A 132 19.61 0.83 -17.11
N TYR A 133 18.82 1.06 -16.07
CA TYR A 133 18.80 0.20 -14.88
C TYR A 133 17.38 -0.22 -14.53
N GLU A 134 17.25 -1.50 -14.23
CA GLU A 134 16.06 -2.07 -13.63
C GLU A 134 16.18 -2.07 -12.10
N TYR A 135 15.08 -1.69 -11.45
CA TYR A 135 14.96 -1.63 -10.01
C TYR A 135 13.89 -2.61 -9.56
N THR A 136 14.30 -3.69 -8.93
CA THR A 136 13.41 -4.72 -8.37
C THR A 136 13.44 -4.69 -6.86
N ILE A 137 12.35 -5.10 -6.20
CA ILE A 137 12.28 -5.17 -4.74
C ILE A 137 12.47 -6.61 -4.30
N ASP A 138 13.45 -6.80 -3.41
CA ASP A 138 13.67 -8.01 -2.63
C ASP A 138 12.63 -8.05 -1.49
N GLU A 139 11.54 -8.81 -1.71
CA GLU A 139 10.41 -8.86 -0.78
C GLU A 139 10.78 -9.44 0.59
N GLU A 140 11.85 -10.22 0.70
CA GLU A 140 12.30 -10.80 1.97
C GLU A 140 12.99 -9.76 2.86
N LYS A 141 13.57 -8.70 2.26
CA LYS A 141 14.20 -7.58 2.98
C LYS A 141 13.28 -6.38 3.16
N CYS A 142 12.25 -6.25 2.33
CA CYS A 142 11.36 -5.10 2.37
C CYS A 142 10.47 -5.15 3.62
N ASN A 143 10.54 -4.11 4.45
CA ASN A 143 9.67 -3.92 5.60
C ASN A 143 8.55 -2.88 5.36
N ASP A 144 8.33 -2.50 4.10
CA ASP A 144 7.24 -1.61 3.68
C ASP A 144 7.22 -0.25 4.41
N ASN A 145 8.40 0.35 4.63
CA ASN A 145 8.52 1.68 5.26
C ASN A 145 8.10 2.86 4.37
N GLY A 146 7.96 2.64 3.06
CA GLY A 146 7.48 3.65 2.11
C GLY A 146 8.44 4.80 1.80
N ARG A 147 9.71 4.78 2.25
CA ARG A 147 10.72 5.81 1.92
C ARG A 147 10.98 5.95 0.42
N CYS A 148 10.89 4.85 -0.31
CA CYS A 148 11.10 4.80 -1.76
C CYS A 148 9.86 5.16 -2.59
N VAL A 149 8.76 5.61 -1.97
CA VAL A 149 7.53 6.06 -2.65
C VAL A 149 7.47 7.60 -2.74
N MET A 150 8.50 8.29 -2.22
CA MET A 150 8.71 9.74 -2.22
C MET A 150 8.89 10.34 -3.61
#